data_AF-A0A165UJC7-F1
#
_entry.id   AF-A0A165UJC7-F1
#
_cell.length_a   1.000
_cell.length_b   1.000
_cell.length_c   1.000
_cell.angle_alpha   90.00
_cell.angle_beta   90.00
_cell.angle_gamma   90.00
#
_symmetry.space_group_name_H-M   'P 1'
#
loop_
_entity.id
_entity.type
_entity.pdbx_description
1 polymer ?
#
loop_
_entity_poly.entity_id
_entity_poly.type
_entity_poly.pdbx_seq_one_letter_code
_entity_poly.pdbx_strand_id
1 'polypeptide(L)'
;MSDLFWLTEPQMERLCPFFPKSHGRPRVDDRRVLSGIIFIIRNGLRWRDAPQEYGPHKTLYNRFVRWSHKGLFEKIFEELARPTGPEADVLMIDATHLKAHRTASSLKKGAVARA
;
A
#
# COMPACT_ATOMS: atom_id res chain seq x y z
N MET A 1 11.30 10.24 -19.46
CA MET A 1 11.47 10.51 -18.02
C MET A 1 10.45 9.67 -17.30
N SER A 2 10.89 8.72 -16.48
CA SER A 2 10.00 7.87 -15.69
C SER A 2 9.27 8.74 -14.68
N ASP A 3 7.95 8.70 -14.64
CA ASP A 3 7.14 9.36 -13.61
C ASP A 3 7.33 8.59 -12.30
N LEU A 4 8.45 8.87 -11.61
CA LEU A 4 8.81 8.23 -10.36
C LEU A 4 7.96 8.79 -9.24
N PHE A 5 7.41 7.90 -8.42
CA PHE A 5 6.69 8.28 -7.22
C PHE A 5 7.66 8.67 -6.10
N TRP A 6 7.45 9.83 -5.49
CA TRP A 6 8.19 10.27 -4.31
C TRP A 6 7.22 10.80 -3.25
N LEU A 7 7.36 10.30 -2.02
CA LEU A 7 6.67 10.91 -0.90
C LEU A 7 7.17 12.35 -0.71
N THR A 8 6.25 13.25 -0.40
CA THR A 8 6.60 14.65 -0.11
C THR A 8 7.22 14.78 1.28
N GLU A 9 7.92 15.88 1.54
CA GLU A 9 8.50 16.15 2.86
C GLU A 9 7.43 16.24 3.95
N PRO A 10 6.29 16.92 3.76
CA PRO A 10 5.21 16.93 4.76
C PRO A 10 4.63 15.54 5.03
N GLN A 11 4.49 14.69 4.01
CA GLN A 11 4.09 13.30 4.22
C GLN A 11 5.12 12.56 5.06
N MET A 12 6.41 12.73 4.76
CA MET A 12 7.48 12.08 5.50
C MET A 12 7.58 12.55 6.96
N GLU A 13 7.34 13.82 7.25
CA GLU A 13 7.31 14.34 8.62
C GLU A 13 6.24 13.63 9.46
N ARG A 14 5.04 13.45 8.89
CA ARG A 14 3.94 12.71 9.54
C ARG A 14 4.27 11.24 9.75
N LEU A 15 5.02 10.63 8.82
CA LEU A 15 5.37 9.22 8.88
C LEU A 15 6.60 8.93 9.75
N CYS A 16 7.49 9.91 9.93
CA CYS A 16 8.76 9.80 10.66
C CYS A 16 8.62 9.08 12.03
N PRO A 17 7.60 9.37 12.86
CA PRO A 17 7.44 8.74 14.18
C PRO A 17 7.24 7.22 14.14
N PHE A 18 6.72 6.67 13.05
CA PHE A 18 6.43 5.23 12.96
C PHE A 18 7.65 4.41 12.56
N PHE A 19 8.68 5.03 11.96
CA PHE A 19 9.84 4.29 11.50
C PHE A 19 10.68 3.76 12.67
N PRO A 20 11.14 2.50 12.60
CA PRO A 20 11.97 1.96 13.66
C PRO A 20 13.32 2.68 13.70
N LYS A 21 13.74 3.11 14.89
CA LYS A 21 15.04 3.78 15.13
C LYS A 21 16.20 2.93 14.63
N SER A 22 17.19 3.57 13.99
CA SER A 22 18.43 2.89 13.61
C SER A 22 19.26 2.57 14.85
N HIS A 23 19.90 1.40 14.86
CA HIS A 23 20.88 1.03 15.88
C HIS A 23 22.21 0.76 15.15
N GLY A 24 23.28 1.47 15.52
CA GLY A 24 24.59 1.35 14.88
C GLY A 24 24.68 2.10 13.55
N ARG A 25 24.88 1.37 12.44
CA ARG A 25 25.17 1.96 11.12
C ARG A 25 24.03 2.89 10.65
N PRO A 26 24.35 4.07 10.07
CA PRO A 26 23.37 4.94 9.45
C PRO A 26 22.54 4.16 8.42
N ARG A 27 21.23 4.37 8.47
CA ARG A 27 20.29 3.65 7.64
C ARG A 27 20.18 4.31 6.27
N VAL A 28 19.89 3.50 5.25
CA VAL A 28 19.47 4.01 3.94
C VAL A 28 18.22 4.86 4.13
N ASP A 29 18.14 5.98 3.40
CA ASP A 29 17.01 6.92 3.47
C ASP A 29 15.65 6.20 3.37
N ASP A 30 14.86 6.34 4.44
CA ASP A 30 13.55 5.69 4.56
C ASP A 30 12.53 6.30 3.57
N ARG A 31 12.67 7.58 3.18
CA ARG A 31 11.82 8.22 2.15
C ARG A 31 12.02 7.54 0.81
N ARG A 32 13.28 7.37 0.39
CA ARG A 32 13.66 6.67 -0.84
C ARG A 32 13.15 5.24 -0.87
N VAL A 33 13.35 4.49 0.21
CA VAL A 33 12.94 3.08 0.29
C VAL A 33 11.42 2.94 0.24
N LEU A 34 10.69 3.73 1.05
CA LEU A 34 9.23 3.65 1.09
C LEU A 34 8.61 4.09 -0.24
N SER A 35 9.12 5.16 -0.85
CA SER A 35 8.66 5.62 -2.17
C SER A 35 8.86 4.54 -3.23
N GLY A 36 10.00 3.85 -3.22
CA GLY A 36 10.26 2.74 -4.15
C GLY A 36 9.37 1.53 -3.92
N ILE A 37 9.10 1.17 -2.66
CA ILE A 37 8.15 0.10 -2.32
C ILE A 37 6.76 0.43 -2.86
N ILE A 38 6.27 1.66 -2.61
CA ILE A 38 4.95 2.11 -3.11
C ILE A 38 4.91 2.07 -4.64
N PHE A 39 5.97 2.55 -5.30
CA PHE A 39 6.06 2.52 -6.76
C PHE A 39 5.95 1.09 -7.32
N ILE A 40 6.67 0.13 -6.73
CA ILE A 40 6.63 -1.27 -7.16
C ILE A 40 5.23 -1.87 -6.99
N ILE A 41 4.61 -1.65 -5.83
CA ILE A 41 3.28 -2.20 -5.51
C ILE A 41 2.21 -1.57 -6.41
N ARG A 42 2.22 -0.24 -6.56
CA ARG A 42 1.25 0.50 -7.38
C ARG A 42 1.26 0.06 -8.84
N ASN A 43 2.45 -0.28 -9.37
CA ASN A 43 2.62 -0.66 -10.77
C ASN A 43 2.68 -2.19 -10.99
N GLY A 44 2.58 -3.00 -9.92
CA GLY A 44 2.65 -4.46 -10.02
C GLY A 44 4.00 -5.00 -10.54
N LEU A 45 5.10 -4.29 -10.28
CA LEU A 45 6.42 -4.64 -10.80
C LEU A 45 7.05 -5.79 -10.00
N ARG A 46 7.97 -6.53 -10.65
CA ARG A 46 8.87 -7.42 -9.91
C ARG A 46 9.86 -6.55 -9.15
N TRP A 47 10.25 -6.96 -7.95
CA TRP A 47 11.26 -6.23 -7.15
C TRP A 47 12.55 -5.96 -7.94
N ARG A 48 13.00 -6.92 -8.76
CA ARG A 48 14.21 -6.78 -9.60
C ARG A 48 14.13 -5.65 -10.63
N ASP A 49 12.92 -5.27 -11.02
CA ASP A 49 12.66 -4.25 -12.04
C ASP A 49 12.46 -2.86 -11.42
N ALA A 50 12.76 -2.71 -10.12
CA ALA A 50 12.69 -1.43 -9.43
C ALA A 50 13.66 -0.40 -10.06
N PRO A 51 13.20 0.85 -10.28
CA PRO A 51 14.09 1.93 -10.70
C PRO A 51 15.30 2.11 -9.78
N GLN A 52 16.48 2.34 -10.35
CA GLN A 52 17.74 2.44 -9.62
C GLN A 52 17.77 3.65 -8.66
N GLU A 53 16.97 4.66 -8.95
CA GLU A 53 16.75 5.85 -8.15
C GLU A 53 16.22 5.49 -6.75
N TYR A 54 15.52 4.36 -6.57
CA TYR A 54 15.09 3.88 -5.25
C TYR A 54 16.13 3.00 -4.54
N GLY A 55 17.18 2.61 -5.25
CA GLY A 55 18.29 1.83 -4.73
C GLY A 55 18.15 0.33 -5.00
N PRO A 56 19.00 -0.49 -4.37
CA PRO A 56 19.07 -1.92 -4.67
C PRO A 56 17.75 -2.65 -4.36
N HIS A 57 17.23 -3.42 -5.32
CA HIS A 57 15.98 -4.15 -5.16
C HIS A 57 15.94 -5.05 -3.92
N LYS A 58 17.08 -5.66 -3.54
CA LYS A 58 17.18 -6.48 -2.31
C LYS A 58 16.91 -5.64 -1.06
N THR A 59 17.37 -4.40 -1.03
CA THR A 59 17.11 -3.47 0.09
C THR A 59 15.63 -3.16 0.19
N LEU A 60 14.97 -2.87 -0.94
CA LEU A 60 13.52 -2.60 -0.99
C LEU A 60 12.72 -3.80 -0.49
N TYR A 61 13.00 -5.00 -1.01
CA TYR A 61 12.32 -6.23 -0.60
C TYR A 61 12.54 -6.55 0.89
N ASN A 62 13.79 -6.53 1.35
CA ASN A 62 14.09 -6.83 2.75
C ASN A 62 13.45 -5.83 3.71
N ARG A 63 13.34 -4.56 3.30
CA ARG A 63 12.64 -3.52 4.07
C ARG A 63 11.15 -3.74 4.08
N PHE A 64 10.55 -4.02 2.93
CA PHE A 64 9.15 -4.38 2.81
C PHE A 64 8.82 -5.52 3.79
N VAL A 65 9.50 -6.67 3.70
CA VAL A 65 9.25 -7.81 4.58
C VAL A 65 9.39 -7.42 6.06
N ARG A 66 10.49 -6.76 6.44
CA ARG A 66 10.74 -6.38 7.84
C ARG A 66 9.70 -5.39 8.37
N TRP A 67 9.24 -4.46 7.54
CA TRP A 67 8.23 -3.48 7.91
C TRP A 67 6.83 -4.08 7.97
N SER A 68 6.48 -5.00 7.07
CA SER A 68 5.24 -5.76 7.11
C SER A 68 5.13 -6.56 8.40
N HIS A 69 6.18 -7.29 8.79
CA HIS A 69 6.18 -8.02 10.08
C HIS A 69 6.06 -7.13 11.32
N LYS A 70 6.37 -5.83 11.19
CA LYS A 70 6.25 -4.86 12.29
C LYS A 70 4.94 -4.08 12.26
N GLY A 71 4.03 -4.37 11.33
CA GLY A 71 2.79 -3.62 11.14
C GLY A 71 3.01 -2.15 10.79
N LEU A 72 4.14 -1.83 10.14
CA LEU A 72 4.44 -0.43 9.82
C LEU A 72 3.50 0.12 8.75
N PHE A 73 3.14 -0.70 7.76
CA PHE A 73 2.29 -0.27 6.65
C PHE A 73 0.87 0.07 7.10
N GLU A 74 0.32 -0.64 8.08
CA GLU A 74 -0.98 -0.30 8.66
C GLU A 74 -0.96 1.12 9.26
N LYS A 75 0.08 1.45 10.05
CA LYS A 75 0.24 2.78 10.66
C LYS A 75 0.45 3.88 9.64
N ILE A 76 1.25 3.60 8.61
CA ILE A 76 1.48 4.54 7.51
C ILE A 76 0.16 4.81 6.77
N PHE A 77 -0.59 3.75 6.46
CA PHE A 77 -1.86 3.88 5.73
C PHE A 77 -2.90 4.64 6.56
N GLU A 78 -3.05 4.29 7.84
CA GLU A 78 -3.94 4.99 8.75
C GLU A 78 -3.59 6.49 8.80
N GLU A 79 -2.31 6.83 8.97
CA GLU A 79 -1.92 8.22 9.05
C GLU A 79 -2.11 8.96 7.72
N LEU A 80 -1.72 8.38 6.58
CA LEU A 80 -1.93 9.02 5.27
C LEU A 80 -3.41 9.17 4.91
N ALA A 81 -4.27 8.27 5.38
CA ALA A 81 -5.72 8.35 5.18
C ALA A 81 -6.39 9.43 6.06
N ARG A 82 -5.68 10.01 7.05
CA ARG A 82 -6.27 11.07 7.88
C ARG A 82 -6.52 12.33 7.04
N PRO A 83 -7.74 12.88 7.07
CA PRO A 83 -8.08 14.10 6.36
C PRO A 83 -7.15 15.23 6.79
N THR A 84 -6.42 15.82 5.84
CA THR A 84 -5.47 16.91 6.13
C THR A 84 -5.99 18.27 5.64
N GLY A 85 -7.26 18.34 5.22
CA GLY A 85 -7.90 19.56 4.72
C GLY A 85 -9.27 19.27 4.08
N PRO A 86 -9.97 20.32 3.63
CA PRO A 86 -11.32 20.21 3.06
C PRO A 86 -11.40 19.44 1.72
N GLU A 87 -10.26 19.12 1.07
CA GLU A 87 -10.19 18.31 -0.16
C GLU A 87 -9.81 16.83 0.09
N ALA A 88 -9.74 16.38 1.34
CA ALA A 88 -9.17 15.08 1.69
C ALA A 88 -10.15 13.89 1.63
N ASP A 89 -11.12 13.92 0.71
CA ASP A 89 -12.00 12.79 0.45
C ASP A 89 -11.35 11.83 -0.55
N VAL A 90 -10.45 10.98 -0.07
CA VAL A 90 -9.89 9.88 -0.87
C VAL A 90 -10.88 8.72 -0.87
N LEU A 91 -11.73 8.65 -1.91
CA LEU A 91 -12.64 7.54 -2.13
C LEU A 91 -11.93 6.40 -2.87
N MET A 92 -11.61 5.30 -2.19
CA MET A 92 -11.13 4.07 -2.82
C MET A 92 -12.31 3.13 -3.08
N ILE A 93 -12.62 2.88 -4.35
CA ILE A 93 -13.67 1.93 -4.77
C ILE A 93 -12.97 0.67 -5.28
N ASP A 94 -13.20 -0.47 -4.62
CA ASP A 94 -12.86 -1.79 -5.18
C ASP A 94 -14.13 -2.55 -5.59
N ALA A 95 -13.99 -3.48 -6.53
CA ALA A 95 -15.06 -4.37 -6.96
C ALA A 95 -14.48 -5.75 -7.21
N THR A 96 -15.05 -6.77 -6.56
CA THR A 96 -14.75 -8.17 -6.85
C THR A 96 -15.90 -8.78 -7.62
N HIS A 97 -15.68 -9.19 -8.87
CA HIS A 97 -16.68 -9.86 -9.70
C HIS A 97 -16.38 -11.36 -9.81
N LEU A 98 -17.22 -12.19 -9.16
CA LEU A 98 -17.22 -13.64 -9.32
C LEU A 98 -18.31 -14.06 -10.29
N LYS A 99 -17.93 -14.64 -11.44
CA LYS A 99 -18.88 -15.20 -12.40
C LYS A 99 -19.45 -16.51 -11.86
N ALA A 100 -20.71 -16.52 -11.45
CA ALA A 100 -21.41 -17.72 -11.03
C ALA A 100 -21.80 -18.61 -12.23
N HIS A 101 -21.78 -19.93 -12.03
CA HIS A 101 -22.35 -20.88 -12.99
C HIS A 101 -23.88 -20.70 -13.04
N ARG A 102 -24.51 -20.91 -14.21
CA ARG A 102 -25.97 -20.66 -14.41
C ARG A 102 -26.88 -21.34 -13.39
N THR A 103 -26.47 -22.47 -12.81
CA THR A 103 -27.23 -23.21 -11.78
C THR A 103 -27.13 -22.60 -10.39
N ALA A 104 -26.10 -21.80 -10.11
CA ALA A 104 -25.96 -21.06 -8.84
C ALA A 104 -26.83 -19.78 -8.82
N SER A 105 -27.25 -19.29 -9.99
CA SER A 105 -28.10 -18.10 -10.13
C SER A 105 -29.61 -18.41 -10.13
N SER A 106 -29.99 -19.69 -10.11
CA SER A 106 -31.40 -20.12 -10.13
C SER A 106 -31.92 -20.41 -8.71
N LEU A 107 -32.21 -19.35 -7.94
CA LEU A 107 -33.09 -19.46 -6.77
C LEU A 107 -34.55 -19.63 -7.26
N LYS A 108 -35.26 -20.64 -6.74
CA LYS A 108 -36.71 -20.79 -6.98
C LYS A 108 -37.43 -19.58 -6.37
N LYS A 109 -38.04 -18.74 -7.21
CA LYS A 109 -38.88 -17.61 -6.80
C LYS A 109 -40.19 -18.17 -6.22
N GLY A 110 -40.23 -18.43 -4.91
CA GLY A 110 -41.47 -18.86 -4.24
C GLY A 110 -41.25 -19.70 -2.99
N ALA A 111 -40.97 -19.05 -1.87
CA ALA A 111 -41.22 -19.60 -0.54
C ALA A 111 -41.58 -18.46 0.42
N VAL A 112 -42.70 -17.79 0.15
CA VAL A 112 -43.46 -17.14 1.22
C VAL A 112 -44.40 -18.22 1.74
N ALA A 113 -43.94 -18.99 2.72
CA ALA A 113 -44.83 -19.81 3.51
C ALA A 113 -45.57 -18.88 4.49
N ARG A 114 -46.85 -18.63 4.20
CA ARG A 114 -47.78 -18.05 5.18
C ARG A 114 -48.12 -19.12 6.21
N ALA A 115 -48.02 -18.77 7.49
CA ALA A 115 -48.78 -19.36 8.58
C ALA A 115 -49.68 -18.27 9.16
#